data_AF-A0A920HZE5-F1
#
_entry.id   AF-A0A920HZE5-F1
#
_cell.length_a   1.000
_cell.length_b   1.000
_cell.length_c   1.000
_cell.angle_alpha   90.00
_cell.angle_beta   90.00
_cell.angle_gamma   90.00
#
_symmetry.space_group_name_H-M   'P 1'
#
loop_
_entity.id
_entity.type
_entity.pdbx_description
1 polymer ?
#
loop_
_entity_poly.entity_id
_entity_poly.type
_entity_poly.pdbx_seq_one_letter_code
_entity_poly.pdbx_strand_id
1 'polypeptide(L)' 'MPHYIVESIEFDFSDSMGTITEQEQEFITDNALGLWWVDSEWLDPEEALIEKITEKTGWCISSIKYCENRPHPLTGYK' A
#
# COMPACT_ATOMS: atom_id res chain seq x y z
N MET A 1 1.82 0.04 17.36
CA MET A 1 1.41 0.01 15.94
C MET A 1 2.64 0.23 15.07
N PRO A 2 3.16 -0.83 14.45
CA PRO A 2 4.20 -0.71 13.44
C PRO A 2 3.71 0.14 12.26
N HIS A 3 4.65 0.70 11.54
CA HIS A 3 4.38 1.63 10.44
C HIS A 3 5.34 1.32 9.31
N TYR A 4 4.77 1.24 8.10
CA TYR A 4 5.47 0.80 6.90
C TYR A 4 5.29 1.84 5.81
N ILE A 5 6.30 1.95 4.95
CA ILE A 5 6.25 2.79 3.77
C ILE A 5 5.95 1.89 2.58
N VAL A 6 4.84 2.14 1.89
CA VAL A 6 4.51 1.51 0.62
C VAL A 6 5.27 2.25 -0.48
N GLU A 7 6.18 1.52 -1.13
CA GLU A 7 7.04 2.03 -2.19
C GLU A 7 6.41 1.85 -3.58
N SER A 8 5.66 0.77 -3.76
CA SER A 8 4.99 0.42 -5.01
C SER A 8 3.77 -0.43 -4.71
N ILE A 9 2.71 -0.24 -5.48
CA ILE A 9 1.48 -1.01 -5.36
C ILE A 9 0.86 -1.18 -6.75
N GLU A 10 0.30 -2.37 -7.00
CA GLU A 10 -0.40 -2.70 -8.24
C GLU A 10 -1.81 -3.15 -7.89
N PHE A 11 -2.80 -2.43 -8.39
CA PHE A 11 -4.22 -2.74 -8.22
C PHE A 11 -4.74 -3.56 -9.39
N ASP A 12 -5.66 -4.47 -9.10
CA ASP A 12 -6.45 -5.13 -10.13
C ASP A 12 -7.69 -4.28 -10.45
N PHE A 13 -7.58 -3.46 -11.50
CA PHE A 13 -8.70 -2.67 -12.01
C PHE A 13 -9.59 -3.45 -13.00
N SER A 14 -9.22 -4.68 -13.37
CA SER A 14 -9.90 -5.45 -14.42
C SER A 14 -11.27 -5.99 -13.99
N ASP A 15 -11.47 -6.19 -12.68
CA ASP A 15 -12.67 -6.83 -12.12
C ASP A 15 -13.74 -5.83 -11.64
N SER A 16 -13.51 -4.53 -11.77
CA SER A 16 -14.47 -3.53 -11.27
C SER A 16 -15.55 -3.18 -12.29
N MET A 17 -16.78 -3.04 -11.78
CA MET A 17 -18.05 -2.76 -12.45
C MET A 17 -18.13 -1.42 -13.24
N GLY A 18 -17.01 -0.92 -13.74
CA GLY A 18 -16.91 0.27 -14.57
C GLY A 18 -15.46 0.55 -14.91
N THR A 19 -15.17 0.78 -16.19
CA THR A 19 -13.83 1.14 -16.64
C THR A 19 -13.51 2.54 -16.11
N ILE A 20 -12.75 2.62 -15.01
CA ILE A 20 -12.20 3.88 -14.55
C ILE A 20 -11.10 4.32 -15.51
N THR A 21 -10.99 5.63 -15.70
CA THR A 21 -10.00 6.22 -16.60
C THR A 21 -8.58 5.96 -16.09
N GLU A 22 -7.58 5.99 -16.99
CA GLU A 22 -6.17 5.85 -16.61
C GLU A 22 -5.76 6.88 -15.55
N GLN A 23 -6.30 8.09 -15.62
CA GLN A 23 -6.03 9.16 -14.65
C GLN A 23 -6.58 8.85 -13.25
N GLU A 24 -7.74 8.20 -13.17
CA GLU A 24 -8.29 7.75 -11.89
C GLU A 24 -7.49 6.60 -11.32
N GLN A 25 -7.00 5.69 -12.17
CA GLN A 25 -6.10 4.59 -11.77
C GLN A 25 -4.78 5.13 -11.21
N GLU A 26 -4.16 6.11 -11.88
CA GLU A 26 -2.97 6.81 -11.40
C GLU A 26 -3.25 7.49 -10.06
N PHE A 27 -4.37 8.21 -9.95
CA PHE A 27 -4.75 8.88 -8.71
C PHE A 27 -4.92 7.90 -7.54
N ILE A 28 -5.60 6.78 -7.73
CA ILE A 28 -5.77 5.75 -6.70
C ILE A 28 -4.42 5.16 -6.29
N THR A 29 -3.57 4.87 -7.27
CA THR A 29 -2.24 4.30 -7.06
C THR A 29 -1.36 5.26 -6.25
N ASP A 30 -1.27 6.52 -6.66
CA ASP A 30 -0.46 7.54 -5.99
C ASP A 30 -0.95 7.82 -4.55
N ASN A 31 -2.26 7.81 -4.32
CA ASN A 31 -2.82 7.99 -2.97
C ASN A 31 -2.58 6.78 -2.06
N ALA A 32 -2.29 5.60 -2.62
CA ALA A 32 -1.96 4.41 -1.86
C ALA A 32 -0.47 4.33 -1.47
N LEU A 33 0.40 5.14 -2.08
CA LEU A 33 1.82 5.20 -1.75
C LEU A 33 2.07 5.99 -0.46
N GLY A 34 3.17 5.69 0.23
CA GLY A 34 3.60 6.42 1.42
C GLY A 34 3.39 5.67 2.73
N LEU A 35 3.17 6.41 3.82
CA LEU A 35 3.19 5.86 5.17
C LEU A 35 1.84 5.28 5.59
N TRP A 36 1.84 4.02 6.02
CA TRP A 36 0.67 3.31 6.52
C TRP A 36 0.88 2.81 7.94
N TRP A 37 -0.13 3.03 8.79
CA TRP A 37 -0.20 2.47 10.13
C TRP A 37 -1.08 1.23 10.10
N VAL A 38 -0.50 0.08 10.41
CA VAL A 38 -1.20 -1.20 10.44
C VAL A 38 -0.91 -1.91 11.75
N ASP A 39 -1.87 -2.71 12.17
CA ASP A 39 -1.69 -3.63 13.29
C ASP A 39 -1.22 -4.98 12.74
N SER A 40 0.08 -5.22 12.82
CA SER A 40 0.69 -6.49 12.41
C SER A 40 1.03 -7.38 13.62
N GLU A 41 0.33 -7.24 14.75
CA GLU A 41 0.53 -8.11 15.92
C GLU A 41 0.04 -9.55 15.68
N TRP A 42 -0.95 -9.72 14.78
CA TRP A 42 -1.63 -11.00 14.55
C TRP A 42 -1.59 -11.50 13.11
N LEU A 43 -1.19 -10.65 12.15
CA LEU A 43 -1.08 -10.95 10.72
C LEU A 43 0.31 -10.56 10.20
N ASP A 44 0.71 -11.19 9.09
CA ASP A 44 1.89 -10.76 8.34
C ASP A 44 1.73 -9.27 7.94
N PRO A 45 2.79 -8.44 8.02
CA PRO A 45 2.70 -7.01 7.70
C PRO A 45 2.16 -6.74 6.30
N GLU A 46 2.46 -7.63 5.35
CA GLU A 46 1.95 -7.57 3.98
C GLU A 46 0.44 -7.73 3.94
N GLU A 47 -0.11 -8.76 4.59
CA GLU A 47 -1.56 -9.01 4.64
C GLU A 47 -2.28 -7.86 5.34
N ALA A 48 -1.74 -7.37 6.45
CA ALA A 48 -2.30 -6.24 7.19
C ALA A 48 -2.32 -4.95 6.35
N LEU A 49 -1.30 -4.71 5.52
CA LEU A 49 -1.27 -3.60 4.58
C LEU A 49 -2.30 -3.77 3.46
N ILE A 50 -2.36 -4.97 2.86
CA ILE A 50 -3.32 -5.28 1.79
C ILE A 50 -4.75 -5.05 2.28
N GLU A 51 -5.10 -5.60 3.43
CA GLU A 51 -6.45 -5.44 4.02
C GLU A 51 -6.77 -3.96 4.26
N LYS A 52 -5.82 -3.22 4.85
CA LYS A 52 -6.04 -1.81 5.19
C LYS A 52 -6.19 -0.91 3.98
N ILE A 53 -5.37 -1.13 2.96
CA ILE A 53 -5.42 -0.34 1.72
C ILE A 53 -6.68 -0.71 0.95
N THR A 54 -7.03 -1.99 0.84
CA THR A 54 -8.26 -2.46 0.20
C THR A 54 -9.51 -1.88 0.89
N GLU A 55 -9.55 -1.83 2.23
CA GLU A 55 -10.64 -1.19 2.99
C GLU A 55 -10.78 0.30 2.65
N LYS A 56 -9.66 0.99 2.43
CA LYS A 56 -9.63 2.44 2.17
C LYS A 56 -9.91 2.81 0.72
N THR A 57 -9.37 2.07 -0.22
CA THR A 57 -9.49 2.36 -1.65
C THR A 57 -10.72 1.70 -2.26
N GLY A 58 -11.15 0.56 -1.71
CA GLY A 58 -12.20 -0.28 -2.28
C GLY A 58 -11.73 -1.12 -3.47
N TRP A 59 -10.42 -1.20 -3.71
CA TRP A 59 -9.83 -1.89 -4.85
C TRP A 59 -8.94 -3.06 -4.41
N CYS A 60 -9.06 -4.17 -5.13
CA CYS A 60 -8.22 -5.35 -4.92
C CYS A 60 -6.78 -5.07 -5.33
N ILE A 61 -5.83 -5.54 -4.53
CA ILE A 61 -4.40 -5.35 -4.75
C ILE A 61 -3.81 -6.65 -5.29
N SER A 62 -3.12 -6.56 -6.43
CA SER A 62 -2.40 -7.68 -7.05
C SER A 62 -1.03 -7.88 -6.43
N SER A 63 -0.32 -6.80 -6.14
CA SER A 63 1.02 -6.83 -5.56
C SER A 63 1.33 -5.56 -4.79
N ILE A 64 2.13 -5.69 -3.73
CA ILE A 64 2.59 -4.57 -2.92
C ILE A 64 4.08 -4.74 -2.59
N LYS A 65 4.81 -3.62 -2.61
CA LYS A 65 6.18 -3.53 -2.12
C LYS A 65 6.25 -2.48 -1.03
N TYR A 66 6.75 -2.89 0.14
CA TYR A 66 6.83 -2.03 1.31
C TYR A 66 8.18 -2.21 2.02
N CYS A 67 8.53 -1.21 2.84
CA CYS A 67 9.66 -1.28 3.74
C CYS A 67 9.28 -0.78 5.15
N GLU A 68 10.05 -1.19 6.15
CA GLU A 68 9.93 -0.64 7.50
C GLU A 68 10.15 0.86 7.46
N ASN A 69 9.34 1.65 8.18
CA ASN A 69 9.63 3.07 8.36
C ASN A 69 10.85 3.25 9.26
N ARG A 70 12.03 3.20 8.64
CA ARG A 70 13.32 3.45 9.26
C ARG A 70 14.08 4.48 8.43
N PRO A 71 14.99 5.25 9.05
CA PRO A 71 15.91 6.10 8.30
C PRO A 71 16.60 5.27 7.22
N HIS A 72 16.71 5.82 6.01
CA HIS A 72 17.40 5.14 4.92
C HIS A 72 18.76 4.65 5.43
N PRO A 73 19.23 3.43 5.10
CA PRO A 73 20.49 2.91 5.64
C PRO A 73 21.70 3.83 5.40
N LEU A 74 21.65 4.64 4.34
CA LEU A 74 22.67 5.66 4.02
C LEU A 74 22.56 6.96 4.83
N THR A 75 21.42 7.23 5.49
CA THR A 75 21.18 8.44 6.29
C THR A 75 20.95 8.13 7.78
N GLY A 76 20.82 6.85 8.14
CA GLY A 76 20.78 6.38 9.53
C GLY A 76 22.15 6.50 10.18
N TYR A 77 22.29 7.43 11.12
CA TYR A 77 23.47 7.49 11.99
C TYR A 77 23.42 6.33 12.99
N LYS A 78 24.57 5.65 13.17
CA LYS A 78 24.76 4.61 14.20
C LYS A 78 24.98 5.22 15.57
#